data_AF-A0A1C7MF42-F1
#
_entry.id   AF-A0A1C7MF42-F1
#
_cell.length_a   1.000
_cell.length_b   1.000
_cell.length_c   1.000
_cell.angle_alpha   90.00
_cell.angle_beta   90.00
_cell.angle_gamma   90.00
#
_symmetry.space_group_name_H-M   'P 1'
#
loop_
_entity.id
_entity.type
_entity.pdbx_description
1 polymer ?
#
loop_
_entity_poly.entity_id
_entity_poly.type
_entity_poly.pdbx_seq_one_letter_code
_entity_poly.pdbx_strand_id
1 'polypeptide(L)'
;MTPKVKRTYGSRLARPVVPSSPPSELTSPPSLKRKRPLSEHTSVQNTPPAKKQHRGAKLTTKQDSKVQKGKQKPKQKQLTQLHFSLDTSVLRTCPLCDLSYTKGAPDDESLHRAHCARVRRGLEWGKEEQREMAKGGVEELSSGLKLKSGDRGRIICFRPDIGGKIGAKLTTLLETISLALSSPPLSPISSSSLREKIVGCVVAQRISTAMVIASEADLTADSCPSSPPRTLLPVDTSTNLMST
;
A
#
# COMPACT_ATOMS: atom_id res chain seq x y z
N MET A 1 -36.49 -30.10 -19.53
CA MET A 1 -36.54 -29.96 -18.06
C MET A 1 -35.70 -28.75 -17.68
N THR A 2 -36.34 -27.63 -17.33
CA THR A 2 -35.67 -26.35 -17.02
C THR A 2 -35.70 -26.08 -15.51
N PRO A 3 -34.61 -25.62 -14.88
CA PRO A 3 -34.59 -25.36 -13.45
C PRO A 3 -35.30 -24.04 -13.12
N LYS A 4 -36.27 -24.14 -12.20
CA LYS A 4 -37.11 -23.05 -11.70
C LYS A 4 -36.32 -22.24 -10.66
N VAL A 5 -35.77 -21.09 -11.06
CA VAL A 5 -35.04 -20.18 -10.16
C VAL A 5 -36.04 -19.38 -9.31
N LYS A 6 -36.09 -19.68 -8.00
CA LYS A 6 -36.82 -18.88 -7.01
C LYS A 6 -35.99 -17.63 -6.64
N ARG A 7 -36.42 -16.47 -7.12
CA ARG A 7 -35.97 -15.15 -6.61
C ARG A 7 -36.77 -14.80 -5.36
N THR A 8 -36.09 -14.65 -4.22
CA THR A 8 -36.67 -14.06 -3.00
C THR A 8 -36.54 -12.54 -3.07
N TYR A 9 -37.67 -11.87 -3.28
CA TYR A 9 -37.81 -10.42 -3.09
C TYR A 9 -37.77 -10.12 -1.59
N GLY A 10 -36.72 -9.45 -1.12
CA GLY A 10 -36.68 -8.85 0.20
C GLY A 10 -37.31 -7.47 0.17
N SER A 11 -38.57 -7.35 0.59
CA SER A 11 -39.24 -6.08 0.85
C SER A 11 -38.70 -5.46 2.14
N ARG A 12 -37.93 -4.38 2.03
CA ARG A 12 -37.61 -3.55 3.19
C ARG A 12 -38.70 -2.48 3.35
N LEU A 13 -39.32 -2.48 4.51
CA LEU A 13 -40.30 -1.49 4.98
C LEU A 13 -39.70 -0.09 4.94
N ALA A 14 -40.47 0.85 4.39
CA ALA A 14 -40.16 2.27 4.32
C ALA A 14 -40.11 2.87 5.74
N ARG A 15 -39.04 3.61 6.03
CA ARG A 15 -38.91 4.40 7.27
C ARG A 15 -39.56 5.78 7.03
N PRO A 16 -40.40 6.28 7.95
CA PRO A 16 -41.06 7.56 7.77
C PRO A 16 -40.08 8.74 7.79
N VAL A 17 -40.37 9.71 6.91
CA VAL A 17 -39.73 11.01 6.78
C VAL A 17 -40.18 11.90 7.94
N VAL A 18 -39.23 12.48 8.68
CA VAL A 18 -39.49 13.49 9.71
C VAL A 18 -38.93 14.84 9.22
N PRO A 19 -39.73 15.93 9.24
CA PRO A 19 -39.28 17.25 8.80
C PRO A 19 -38.64 18.11 9.91
N SER A 20 -37.59 18.84 9.49
CA SER A 20 -37.11 20.18 9.88
C SER A 20 -37.47 20.83 11.23
N SER A 21 -36.44 21.21 12.03
CA SER A 21 -35.99 22.62 12.27
C SER A 21 -34.86 22.70 13.31
N PRO A 22 -33.97 23.72 13.29
CA PRO A 22 -32.88 23.92 14.24
C PRO A 22 -33.25 24.92 15.36
N PRO A 23 -32.61 24.82 16.53
CA PRO A 23 -32.34 26.00 17.36
C PRO A 23 -30.83 26.23 17.53
N SER A 24 -30.43 27.45 17.19
CA SER A 24 -29.25 28.10 17.76
C SER A 24 -29.43 28.26 19.26
N GLU A 25 -28.40 28.00 20.05
CA GLU A 25 -27.92 28.93 21.07
C GLU A 25 -26.61 28.45 21.71
N LEU A 26 -25.82 29.46 22.08
CA LEU A 26 -24.51 29.43 22.70
C LEU A 26 -24.57 28.75 24.08
N THR A 27 -23.40 28.26 24.56
CA THR A 27 -22.84 28.46 25.92
C THR A 27 -21.94 27.28 26.35
N SER A 28 -20.64 27.54 26.33
CA SER A 28 -19.60 27.17 27.32
C SER A 28 -19.14 25.71 27.59
N PRO A 29 -17.84 25.51 27.92
CA PRO A 29 -17.18 24.21 28.11
C PRO A 29 -17.27 23.71 29.57
N PRO A 30 -17.07 22.41 29.87
CA PRO A 30 -15.74 21.98 30.34
C PRO A 30 -15.36 20.49 30.19
N SER A 31 -14.08 20.24 30.51
CA SER A 31 -13.51 19.05 31.17
C SER A 31 -12.94 17.89 30.33
N LEU A 32 -11.62 17.99 30.16
CA LEU A 32 -10.60 16.96 30.46
C LEU A 32 -11.11 15.62 31.01
N LYS A 33 -10.75 14.53 30.28
CA LYS A 33 -10.43 13.14 30.70
C LYS A 33 -10.75 12.26 29.46
N ARG A 34 -9.87 11.44 28.89
CA ARG A 34 -8.93 10.51 29.51
C ARG A 34 -8.01 9.98 28.41
N LYS A 35 -6.70 10.02 28.66
CA LYS A 35 -5.69 9.32 27.86
C LYS A 35 -6.02 7.83 27.82
N ARG A 36 -6.20 7.25 26.62
CA ARG A 36 -6.08 5.80 26.42
C ARG A 36 -4.63 5.55 26.00
N PRO A 37 -3.81 4.90 26.82
CA PRO A 37 -2.49 4.47 26.37
C PRO A 37 -2.66 3.38 25.31
N LEU A 38 -2.06 3.65 24.15
CA LEU A 38 -1.80 2.72 23.08
C LEU A 38 -0.83 1.67 23.60
N SER A 39 -1.34 0.52 24.05
CA SER A 39 -0.50 -0.64 24.37
C SER A 39 -0.08 -1.31 23.07
N GLU A 40 1.09 -0.93 22.58
CA GLU A 40 1.87 -1.69 21.61
C GLU A 40 2.30 -3.01 22.27
N HIS A 41 1.75 -4.12 21.80
CA HIS A 41 2.17 -5.46 22.19
C HIS A 41 2.70 -6.18 20.95
N THR A 42 3.85 -5.76 20.45
CA THR A 42 4.69 -6.54 19.53
C THR A 42 5.55 -7.48 20.36
N SER A 43 4.98 -8.62 20.75
CA SER A 43 5.75 -9.77 21.21
C SER A 43 5.60 -10.89 20.18
N VAL A 44 6.50 -10.91 19.20
CA VAL A 44 6.69 -12.04 18.31
C VAL A 44 7.40 -13.13 19.13
N GLN A 45 6.61 -13.93 19.84
CA GLN A 45 7.11 -15.13 20.52
C GLN A 45 6.68 -16.35 19.70
N ASN A 46 7.54 -16.71 18.73
CA ASN A 46 7.49 -17.98 18.02
C ASN A 46 7.85 -19.11 19.00
N THR A 47 6.91 -19.46 19.87
CA THR A 47 6.99 -20.68 20.69
C THR A 47 5.78 -21.55 20.39
N PRO A 48 5.96 -22.86 20.15
CA PRO A 48 4.85 -23.76 19.87
C PRO A 48 3.88 -23.79 21.06
N PRO A 49 2.56 -23.85 20.84
CA PRO A 49 1.59 -23.74 21.91
C PRO A 49 1.74 -24.89 22.90
N ALA A 50 2.26 -24.58 24.10
CA ALA A 50 2.19 -25.46 25.24
C ALA A 50 0.70 -25.67 25.58
N LYS A 51 0.24 -26.92 25.44
CA LYS A 51 -1.09 -27.38 25.81
C LYS A 51 -1.43 -26.93 27.23
N LYS A 52 -2.30 -25.92 27.36
CA LYS A 52 -2.94 -25.59 28.64
C LYS A 52 -3.84 -26.76 29.02
N GLN A 53 -3.42 -27.50 30.04
CA GLN A 53 -4.26 -28.44 30.77
C GLN A 53 -5.44 -27.68 31.37
N HIS A 54 -6.62 -27.89 30.79
CA HIS A 54 -7.87 -27.43 31.39
C HIS A 54 -8.17 -28.30 32.62
N ARG A 55 -7.88 -27.79 33.81
CA ARG A 55 -8.33 -28.37 35.07
C ARG A 55 -9.79 -28.01 35.32
N GLY A 56 -10.64 -29.04 35.30
CA GLY A 56 -11.67 -29.24 36.31
C GLY A 56 -13.04 -28.58 36.10
N ALA A 57 -14.00 -29.37 35.62
CA ALA A 57 -15.31 -29.47 36.27
C ALA A 57 -15.74 -30.94 36.23
N LYS A 58 -16.05 -31.48 37.41
CA LYS A 58 -16.54 -32.84 37.67
C LYS A 58 -17.89 -33.06 36.99
N LEU A 59 -18.17 -34.28 36.53
CA LEU A 59 -19.23 -35.16 37.06
C LEU A 59 -19.34 -36.46 36.24
N THR A 60 -19.22 -37.59 36.95
CA THR A 60 -19.87 -38.92 36.76
C THR A 60 -19.91 -39.52 35.35
N THR A 61 -19.34 -40.70 35.10
CA THR A 61 -20.01 -41.99 35.40
C THR A 61 -19.01 -43.15 35.33
N LYS A 62 -19.22 -44.14 36.21
CA LYS A 62 -18.55 -45.43 36.32
C LYS A 62 -18.47 -46.17 34.98
N GLN A 63 -17.33 -46.81 34.69
CA GLN A 63 -17.32 -48.24 34.33
C GLN A 63 -15.89 -48.80 34.38
N ASP A 64 -15.80 -49.92 35.10
CA ASP A 64 -14.70 -50.88 35.16
C ASP A 64 -14.24 -51.33 33.77
N SER A 65 -12.92 -51.36 33.54
CA SER A 65 -12.26 -52.52 32.90
C SER A 65 -10.74 -52.49 33.03
N LYS A 66 -10.25 -53.39 33.89
CA LYS A 66 -9.16 -54.35 33.67
C LYS A 66 -7.84 -53.85 33.06
N VAL A 67 -6.88 -53.68 33.98
CA VAL A 67 -5.44 -53.63 33.76
C VAL A 67 -4.96 -54.88 33.00
N GLN A 68 -4.48 -54.70 31.77
CA GLN A 68 -3.52 -55.63 31.15
C GLN A 68 -2.19 -54.92 30.93
N LYS A 69 -1.21 -55.32 31.74
CA LYS A 69 0.17 -54.83 31.77
C LYS A 69 0.96 -55.54 30.65
N GLY A 70 0.78 -55.09 29.41
CA GLY A 70 1.58 -55.53 28.26
C GLY A 70 2.82 -54.66 28.08
N LYS A 71 4.03 -55.24 28.22
CA LYS A 71 5.31 -54.64 27.83
C LYS A 71 5.28 -54.28 26.33
N GLN A 72 5.00 -53.02 26.00
CA GLN A 72 5.10 -52.54 24.62
C GLN A 72 6.54 -52.12 24.30
N LYS A 73 7.11 -52.73 23.26
CA LYS A 73 8.42 -52.39 22.70
C LYS A 73 8.40 -50.94 22.16
N PRO A 74 9.48 -50.15 22.31
CA PRO A 74 9.53 -48.77 21.84
C PRO A 74 9.42 -48.73 20.31
N LYS A 75 8.33 -48.18 19.78
CA LYS A 75 8.17 -47.93 18.34
C LYS A 75 9.13 -46.81 17.94
N GLN A 76 10.03 -47.09 17.00
CA GLN A 76 10.94 -46.10 16.43
C GLN A 76 10.15 -44.92 15.87
N LYS A 77 10.56 -43.69 16.20
CA LYS A 77 9.96 -42.46 15.67
C LYS A 77 10.19 -42.43 14.18
N GLN A 78 9.14 -42.60 13.40
CA GLN A 78 9.19 -42.49 11.95
C GLN A 78 9.54 -41.04 11.59
N LEU A 79 10.76 -40.82 11.11
CA LEU A 79 11.20 -39.53 10.62
C LEU A 79 10.40 -39.22 9.36
N THR A 80 9.62 -38.14 9.38
CA THR A 80 8.86 -37.69 8.23
C THR A 80 9.78 -36.81 7.40
N GLN A 81 10.15 -37.26 6.21
CA GLN A 81 10.91 -36.44 5.27
C GLN A 81 10.00 -35.31 4.77
N LEU A 82 10.36 -34.06 5.10
CA LEU A 82 9.69 -32.88 4.56
C LEU A 82 10.20 -32.65 3.14
N HIS A 83 9.43 -33.09 2.14
CA HIS A 83 9.71 -32.78 0.75
C HIS A 83 9.24 -31.35 0.47
N PHE A 84 10.18 -30.40 0.40
CA PHE A 84 9.89 -29.05 -0.07
C PHE A 84 9.85 -29.09 -1.60
N SER A 85 8.64 -29.16 -2.17
CA SER A 85 8.45 -29.03 -3.61
C SER A 85 8.75 -27.59 -4.05
N LEU A 86 9.99 -27.35 -4.49
CA LEU A 86 10.46 -26.04 -4.98
C LEU A 86 9.91 -25.68 -6.37
N ASP A 87 9.27 -26.62 -7.05
CA ASP A 87 8.84 -26.45 -8.45
C ASP A 87 7.68 -25.47 -8.63
N THR A 88 6.93 -25.18 -7.57
CA THR A 88 5.93 -24.10 -7.58
C THR A 88 6.48 -22.87 -6.88
N SER A 89 6.72 -21.80 -7.64
CA SER A 89 7.10 -20.51 -7.05
C SER A 89 6.00 -20.06 -6.07
N VAL A 90 6.38 -19.98 -4.79
CA VAL A 90 5.50 -19.49 -3.72
C VAL A 90 5.30 -17.97 -3.87
N LEU A 91 6.23 -17.30 -4.58
CA LEU A 91 6.15 -15.88 -4.92
C LEU A 91 5.09 -15.63 -5.99
N ARG A 92 4.15 -14.75 -5.68
CA ARG A 92 3.09 -14.27 -6.57
C ARG A 92 3.14 -12.77 -6.66
N THR A 93 2.96 -12.23 -7.86
CA THR A 93 2.83 -10.79 -8.09
C THR A 93 1.37 -10.43 -8.31
N CYS A 94 0.88 -9.43 -7.60
CA CYS A 94 -0.50 -8.98 -7.74
C CYS A 94 -0.68 -8.11 -9.00
N PRO A 95 -1.58 -8.42 -9.94
CA PRO A 95 -1.75 -7.64 -11.17
C PRO A 95 -2.40 -6.26 -10.96
N LEU A 96 -2.79 -5.93 -9.73
CA LEU A 96 -3.44 -4.65 -9.40
C LEU A 96 -2.50 -3.65 -8.73
N CYS A 97 -1.42 -4.12 -8.12
CA CYS A 97 -0.48 -3.27 -7.36
C CYS A 97 0.98 -3.67 -7.55
N ASP A 98 1.24 -4.69 -8.37
CA ASP A 98 2.54 -5.29 -8.70
C ASP A 98 3.44 -5.68 -7.52
N LEU A 99 2.87 -5.72 -6.31
CA LEU A 99 3.58 -6.24 -5.15
C LEU A 99 3.74 -7.76 -5.28
N SER A 100 5.00 -8.21 -5.20
CA SER A 100 5.34 -9.63 -5.05
C SER A 100 5.23 -10.05 -3.59
N TYR A 101 4.53 -11.15 -3.32
CA TYR A 101 4.29 -11.68 -1.97
C TYR A 101 4.33 -13.21 -1.96
N THR A 102 4.58 -13.81 -0.79
CA THR A 102 4.64 -15.27 -0.62
C THR A 102 3.25 -15.83 -0.33
N LYS A 103 2.69 -16.63 -1.25
CA LYS A 103 1.39 -17.28 -1.05
C LYS A 103 1.47 -18.33 0.06
N GLY A 104 0.56 -18.28 1.02
CA GLY A 104 0.57 -19.18 2.18
C GLY A 104 1.39 -18.67 3.37
N ALA A 105 2.12 -17.56 3.23
CA ALA A 105 2.65 -16.80 4.36
C ALA A 105 1.57 -15.78 4.79
N PRO A 106 0.91 -15.97 5.94
CA PRO A 106 -0.22 -15.13 6.34
C PRO A 106 0.17 -13.66 6.52
N ASP A 107 1.40 -13.40 6.94
CA ASP A 107 1.93 -12.04 7.15
C ASP A 107 2.06 -11.29 5.81
N ASP A 108 2.74 -11.90 4.83
CA ASP A 108 2.87 -11.37 3.46
C ASP A 108 1.51 -11.14 2.81
N GLU A 109 0.58 -12.09 2.93
CA GLU A 109 -0.76 -11.95 2.37
C GLU A 109 -1.54 -10.80 3.02
N SER A 110 -1.40 -10.61 4.34
CA SER A 110 -2.05 -9.52 5.06
C SER A 110 -1.49 -8.16 4.65
N LEU A 111 -0.16 -8.06 4.50
CA LEU A 111 0.54 -6.87 4.04
C LEU A 111 0.11 -6.53 2.61
N HIS A 112 0.11 -7.52 1.72
CA HIS A 112 -0.37 -7.37 0.36
C HIS A 112 -1.83 -6.91 0.32
N ARG A 113 -2.74 -7.50 1.10
CA ARG A 113 -4.14 -7.08 1.14
C ARG A 113 -4.29 -5.63 1.56
N ALA A 114 -3.56 -5.20 2.59
CA ALA A 114 -3.58 -3.82 3.07
C ALA A 114 -3.03 -2.85 2.01
N HIS A 115 -1.90 -3.19 1.40
CA HIS A 115 -1.27 -2.42 0.33
C HIS A 115 -2.18 -2.33 -0.91
N CYS A 116 -2.66 -3.45 -1.42
CA CYS A 116 -3.54 -3.53 -2.58
C CYS A 116 -4.83 -2.72 -2.35
N ALA A 117 -5.42 -2.79 -1.16
CA ALA A 117 -6.58 -1.97 -0.82
C ALA A 117 -6.27 -0.47 -0.83
N ARG A 118 -5.09 -0.06 -0.32
CA ARG A 118 -4.64 1.34 -0.35
C ARG A 118 -4.42 1.83 -1.78
N VAL A 119 -3.67 1.10 -2.60
CA VAL A 119 -3.40 1.44 -4.01
C VAL A 119 -4.71 1.59 -4.78
N ARG A 120 -5.61 0.61 -4.66
CA ARG A 120 -6.91 0.66 -5.35
C ARG A 120 -7.73 1.88 -4.95
N ARG A 121 -7.78 2.19 -3.65
CA ARG A 121 -8.48 3.40 -3.15
C ARG A 121 -7.77 4.69 -3.56
N GLY A 122 -6.44 4.69 -3.66
CA GLY A 122 -5.65 5.84 -4.11
C GLY A 122 -5.85 6.15 -5.59
N LEU A 123 -6.01 5.13 -6.44
CA LEU A 123 -6.15 5.30 -7.89
C LEU A 123 -7.60 5.48 -8.37
N GLU A 124 -8.61 5.09 -7.59
CA GLU A 124 -10.01 5.16 -8.03
C GLU A 124 -10.60 6.57 -7.90
N TRP A 125 -11.08 7.17 -8.98
CA TRP A 125 -11.83 8.43 -8.93
C TRP A 125 -13.33 8.13 -8.82
N GLY A 126 -13.92 8.42 -7.66
CA GLY A 126 -15.28 8.05 -7.32
C GLY A 126 -16.29 9.18 -7.44
N LYS A 127 -17.55 8.84 -7.12
CA LYS A 127 -18.65 9.82 -7.02
C LYS A 127 -18.45 10.83 -5.89
N GLU A 128 -17.64 10.47 -4.90
CA GLU A 128 -17.37 11.30 -3.73
C GLU A 128 -16.45 12.46 -4.08
N GLU A 129 -15.36 12.19 -4.78
CA GLU A 129 -14.44 13.19 -5.32
C GLU A 129 -15.16 14.07 -6.35
N GLN A 130 -15.97 13.47 -7.23
CA GLN A 130 -16.73 14.24 -8.22
C GLN A 130 -17.74 15.21 -7.61
N ARG A 131 -18.34 14.87 -6.46
CA ARG A 131 -19.23 15.80 -5.75
C ARG A 131 -18.47 16.98 -5.14
N GLU A 132 -17.25 16.73 -4.67
CA GLU A 132 -16.40 17.76 -4.07
C GLU A 132 -15.71 18.64 -5.11
N MET A 133 -15.57 18.19 -6.38
CA MET A 133 -15.01 19.01 -7.46
C MET A 133 -15.69 20.38 -7.58
N ALA A 134 -17.03 20.41 -7.50
CA ALA A 134 -17.81 21.63 -7.61
C ALA A 134 -17.64 22.60 -6.41
N LYS A 135 -17.14 22.11 -5.27
CA LYS A 135 -16.96 22.89 -4.04
C LYS A 135 -15.52 23.30 -3.80
N GLY A 136 -14.59 22.46 -4.23
CA GLY A 136 -13.18 22.55 -3.89
C GLY A 136 -12.35 23.46 -4.80
N GLY A 137 -12.94 24.07 -5.82
CA GLY A 137 -12.17 24.82 -6.83
C GLY A 137 -11.29 23.90 -7.69
N VAL A 138 -11.80 22.69 -8.00
CA VAL A 138 -11.15 21.80 -8.96
C VAL A 138 -11.56 22.23 -10.36
N GLU A 139 -10.57 22.52 -11.19
CA GLU A 139 -10.76 22.94 -12.58
C GLU A 139 -10.48 21.77 -13.52
N GLU A 140 -11.38 21.50 -14.45
CA GLU A 140 -11.16 20.54 -15.52
C GLU A 140 -10.44 21.23 -16.68
N LEU A 141 -9.14 20.98 -16.84
CA LEU A 141 -8.31 21.63 -17.85
C LEU A 141 -8.59 21.10 -19.26
N SER A 142 -8.90 19.80 -19.37
CA SER A 142 -9.15 19.16 -20.66
C SER A 142 -9.99 17.89 -20.47
N SER A 143 -10.92 17.66 -21.38
CA SER A 143 -11.86 16.53 -21.35
C SER A 143 -11.81 15.74 -22.66
N GLY A 144 -12.16 14.45 -22.60
CA GLY A 144 -12.21 13.60 -23.80
C GLY A 144 -10.85 13.28 -24.41
N LEU A 145 -9.77 13.40 -23.65
CA LEU A 145 -8.42 13.08 -24.10
C LEU A 145 -8.30 11.59 -24.39
N LYS A 146 -8.00 11.25 -25.64
CA LYS A 146 -7.82 9.85 -26.04
C LYS A 146 -6.37 9.43 -25.80
N LEU A 147 -6.16 8.48 -24.91
CA LEU A 147 -4.86 7.85 -24.71
C LEU A 147 -4.53 6.95 -25.91
N LYS A 148 -3.25 6.60 -26.05
CA LYS A 148 -2.78 5.66 -27.08
C LYS A 148 -3.46 4.29 -26.98
N SER A 149 -3.95 3.90 -25.80
CA SER A 149 -4.74 2.69 -25.57
C SER A 149 -6.14 2.74 -26.19
N GLY A 150 -6.60 3.92 -26.62
CA GLY A 150 -7.97 4.14 -27.10
C GLY A 150 -8.93 4.62 -26.02
N ASP A 151 -8.53 4.54 -24.75
CA ASP A 151 -9.33 5.02 -23.61
C ASP A 151 -9.45 6.54 -23.62
N ARG A 152 -10.58 7.06 -23.14
CA ARG A 152 -10.81 8.50 -22.98
C ARG A 152 -10.68 8.89 -21.51
N GLY A 153 -10.00 10.00 -21.25
CA GLY A 153 -9.80 10.57 -19.93
C GLY A 153 -9.99 12.08 -19.91
N ARG A 154 -9.69 12.67 -18.75
CA ARG A 154 -9.70 14.12 -18.51
C ARG A 154 -8.55 14.50 -17.59
N ILE A 155 -8.11 15.76 -17.69
CA ILE A 155 -7.10 16.35 -16.80
C ILE A 155 -7.82 17.31 -15.87
N ILE A 156 -7.59 17.12 -14.56
CA ILE A 156 -8.08 18.01 -13.51
C ILE A 156 -6.89 18.69 -12.83
N CYS A 157 -7.10 19.94 -12.42
CA CYS A 157 -6.12 20.74 -11.69
C CYS A 157 -6.77 21.31 -10.43
N PHE A 158 -6.01 21.36 -9.35
CA PHE A 158 -6.44 21.98 -8.10
C PHE A 158 -5.22 22.44 -7.32
N ARG A 159 -5.44 23.40 -6.42
CA ARG A 159 -4.37 23.89 -5.53
C ARG A 159 -3.99 22.82 -4.50
N PRO A 160 -2.71 22.73 -4.10
CA PRO A 160 -2.25 21.76 -3.09
C PRO A 160 -2.89 22.00 -1.72
N ASP A 161 -3.32 23.23 -1.43
CA ASP A 161 -3.95 23.63 -0.17
C ASP A 161 -5.42 23.19 -0.04
N ILE A 162 -5.92 22.37 -0.97
CA ILE A 162 -7.30 21.90 -0.97
C ILE A 162 -7.54 20.94 0.19
N GLY A 163 -8.45 21.33 1.09
CA GLY A 163 -8.85 20.48 2.22
C GLY A 163 -9.88 19.41 1.84
N GLY A 164 -10.47 18.82 2.88
CA GLY A 164 -11.59 17.89 2.72
C GLY A 164 -11.21 16.59 2.01
N LYS A 165 -12.14 16.06 1.21
CA LYS A 165 -11.98 14.73 0.62
C LYS A 165 -10.99 14.71 -0.54
N ILE A 166 -10.91 15.80 -1.31
CA ILE A 166 -9.91 15.94 -2.38
C ILE A 166 -8.50 16.05 -1.79
N GLY A 167 -8.33 16.81 -0.69
CA GLY A 167 -7.08 16.84 0.05
C GLY A 167 -6.66 15.47 0.56
N ALA A 168 -7.57 14.75 1.24
CA ALA A 168 -7.29 13.39 1.71
C ALA A 168 -6.96 12.41 0.56
N LYS A 169 -7.61 12.59 -0.60
CA LYS A 169 -7.34 11.83 -1.82
C LYS A 169 -5.94 12.12 -2.37
N LEU A 170 -5.55 13.39 -2.43
CA LEU A 170 -4.21 13.83 -2.83
C LEU A 170 -3.15 13.22 -1.91
N THR A 171 -3.33 13.31 -0.58
CA THR A 171 -2.41 12.71 0.39
C THR A 171 -2.25 11.22 0.15
N THR A 172 -3.36 10.48 -0.02
CA THR A 172 -3.33 9.04 -0.30
C THR A 172 -2.61 8.72 -1.62
N LEU A 173 -2.82 9.55 -2.65
CA LEU A 173 -2.18 9.38 -3.95
C LEU A 173 -0.67 9.62 -3.86
N LEU A 174 -0.24 10.71 -3.19
CA LEU A 174 1.18 11.03 -3.01
C LEU A 174 1.91 10.00 -2.14
N GLU A 175 1.27 9.47 -1.09
CA GLU A 175 1.81 8.33 -0.33
C GLU A 175 2.00 7.11 -1.23
N THR A 176 1.03 6.82 -2.10
CA THR A 176 1.11 5.69 -3.04
C THR A 176 2.24 5.90 -4.05
N ILE A 177 2.39 7.11 -4.59
CA ILE A 177 3.46 7.47 -5.53
C ILE A 177 4.82 7.38 -4.85
N SER A 178 4.98 7.93 -3.64
CA SER A 178 6.24 7.90 -2.91
C SER A 178 6.70 6.47 -2.64
N LEU A 179 5.76 5.59 -2.29
CA LEU A 179 6.03 4.16 -2.13
C LEU A 179 6.41 3.51 -3.46
N ALA A 180 5.70 3.81 -4.54
CA ALA A 180 5.99 3.27 -5.87
C ALA A 180 7.37 3.74 -6.40
N LEU A 181 7.71 5.01 -6.24
CA LEU A 181 9.01 5.58 -6.66
C LEU A 181 10.19 5.05 -5.83
N SER A 182 9.93 4.57 -4.60
CA SER A 182 10.93 3.85 -3.80
C SER A 182 11.14 2.39 -4.23
N SER A 183 10.38 1.92 -5.22
CA SER A 183 10.37 0.54 -5.72
C SER A 183 10.48 0.51 -7.26
N PRO A 184 10.70 -0.66 -7.88
CA PRO A 184 10.70 -0.78 -9.35
C PRO A 184 9.39 -0.24 -9.95
N PRO A 185 9.40 0.31 -11.18
CA PRO A 185 8.23 0.94 -11.79
C PRO A 185 7.05 -0.02 -11.89
N LEU A 186 5.88 0.42 -11.45
CA LEU A 186 4.63 -0.34 -11.54
C LEU A 186 4.24 -0.52 -13.02
N SER A 187 3.78 -1.73 -13.36
CA SER A 187 3.24 -2.01 -14.68
C SER A 187 1.89 -1.32 -14.86
N PRO A 188 1.51 -0.95 -16.09
CA PRO A 188 0.22 -0.32 -16.35
C PRO A 188 -0.93 -1.27 -15.96
N ILE A 189 -1.74 -0.87 -14.97
CA ILE A 189 -2.82 -1.69 -14.42
C ILE A 189 -4.03 -1.66 -15.37
N SER A 190 -4.03 -2.54 -16.36
CA SER A 190 -5.17 -2.79 -17.25
C SER A 190 -6.32 -3.42 -16.47
N SER A 191 -7.25 -2.61 -16.00
CA SER A 191 -8.34 -3.07 -15.14
C SER A 191 -9.67 -2.55 -15.65
N SER A 192 -10.51 -3.48 -16.11
CA SER A 192 -11.81 -3.28 -16.77
C SER A 192 -12.93 -2.72 -15.89
N SER A 193 -12.59 -2.03 -14.80
CA SER A 193 -13.62 -1.45 -13.95
C SER A 193 -14.26 -0.26 -14.65
N LEU A 194 -15.60 -0.21 -14.62
CA LEU A 194 -16.42 0.91 -15.10
C LEU A 194 -16.21 2.24 -14.36
N ARG A 195 -15.28 2.29 -13.40
CA ARG A 195 -15.00 3.47 -12.58
C ARG A 195 -13.77 4.18 -13.14
N GLU A 196 -13.81 5.51 -13.10
CA GLU A 196 -12.69 6.36 -13.51
C GLU A 196 -11.46 6.07 -12.64
N LYS A 197 -10.29 6.13 -13.26
CA LYS A 197 -9.01 5.90 -12.58
C LYS A 197 -8.03 7.01 -12.86
N ILE A 198 -7.25 7.32 -11.85
CA ILE A 198 -6.08 8.19 -11.94
C ILE A 198 -4.96 7.35 -12.54
N VAL A 199 -4.55 7.70 -13.77
CA VAL A 199 -3.46 7.02 -14.50
C VAL A 199 -2.14 7.80 -14.44
N GLY A 200 -2.19 9.05 -14.00
CA GLY A 200 -1.02 9.91 -13.89
C GLY A 200 -1.28 11.06 -12.92
N CYS A 201 -0.21 11.57 -12.32
CA CYS A 201 -0.22 12.72 -11.44
C CYS A 201 1.00 13.59 -11.78
N VAL A 202 0.77 14.89 -11.91
CA VAL A 202 1.83 15.88 -12.11
C VAL A 202 1.75 16.86 -10.95
N VAL A 203 2.85 17.02 -10.22
CA VAL A 203 2.99 18.00 -9.16
C VAL A 203 3.85 19.14 -9.69
N ALA A 204 3.28 20.33 -9.75
CA ALA A 204 3.98 21.54 -10.17
C ALA A 204 4.16 22.45 -8.96
N GLN A 205 5.37 22.99 -8.81
CA GLN A 205 5.69 24.01 -7.82
C GLN A 205 6.26 25.22 -8.54
N ARG A 206 5.86 26.42 -8.10
CA ARG A 206 6.47 27.65 -8.59
C ARG A 206 7.93 27.70 -8.14
N ILE A 207 8.83 27.85 -9.09
CA ILE A 207 10.26 28.07 -8.86
C ILE A 207 10.60 29.51 -9.25
N SER A 208 11.45 30.17 -8.45
CA SER A 208 11.92 31.54 -8.74
C SER A 208 13.14 31.54 -9.65
N THR A 209 13.94 30.49 -9.57
CA THR A 209 15.20 30.34 -10.31
C THR A 209 15.32 28.89 -10.78
N ALA A 210 15.74 28.68 -12.02
CA ALA A 210 16.06 27.38 -12.58
C ALA A 210 17.36 27.48 -13.36
N MET A 211 18.21 26.46 -13.28
CA MET A 211 19.38 26.34 -14.13
C MET A 211 19.04 25.45 -15.32
N VAL A 212 19.56 25.81 -16.49
CA VAL A 212 19.43 24.98 -17.70
C VAL A 212 20.26 23.70 -17.49
N ILE A 213 19.69 22.54 -17.80
CA ILE A 213 20.43 21.28 -17.78
C ILE A 213 21.36 21.30 -18.99
N ALA A 214 22.67 21.27 -18.75
CA ALA A 214 23.66 21.16 -19.83
C ALA A 214 23.42 19.85 -20.59
N SER A 215 23.39 19.93 -21.91
CA SER A 215 23.30 18.74 -22.75
C SER A 215 24.67 18.05 -22.82
N GLU A 216 24.70 16.76 -23.13
CA GLU A 216 25.98 16.04 -23.33
C GLU A 216 26.85 16.70 -24.41
N ALA A 217 26.23 17.35 -25.40
CA ALA A 217 26.95 18.12 -26.43
C ALA A 217 27.71 19.31 -25.83
N ASP A 218 27.11 20.03 -24.88
CA ASP A 218 27.73 21.17 -24.21
C ASP A 218 28.94 20.73 -23.37
N LEU A 219 28.90 19.53 -22.78
CA LEU A 219 30.02 18.95 -22.05
C LEU A 219 31.21 18.59 -22.96
N THR A 220 30.94 18.23 -24.22
CA THR A 220 32.01 17.88 -25.17
C THR A 220 32.66 19.11 -25.83
N ALA A 221 31.91 20.19 -26.02
CA ALA A 221 32.40 21.41 -26.69
C ALA A 221 33.47 22.16 -25.87
N ASP A 222 33.47 21.99 -24.54
CA ASP A 222 34.44 22.64 -23.64
C ASP A 222 35.75 21.85 -23.49
N SER A 223 35.87 20.68 -24.12
CA SER A 223 37.15 19.96 -24.22
C SER A 223 38.09 20.53 -25.30
N CYS A 224 37.79 21.71 -25.83
CA CYS A 224 38.62 22.39 -26.82
C CYS A 224 39.99 22.75 -26.19
N PRO A 225 41.11 22.17 -26.65
CA PRO A 225 42.43 22.35 -26.06
C PRO A 225 43.05 23.68 -26.48
N SER A 226 42.44 24.81 -26.13
CA SER A 226 42.96 26.16 -26.43
C SER A 226 43.84 26.73 -25.32
N SER A 227 44.05 26.00 -24.22
CA SER A 227 45.15 26.31 -23.30
C SER A 227 46.43 25.64 -23.79
N PRO A 228 47.55 26.38 -23.93
CA PRO A 228 48.84 25.77 -24.29
C PRO A 228 49.15 24.68 -23.25
N PRO A 229 49.77 23.57 -23.67
CA PRO A 229 50.02 22.43 -22.79
C PRO A 229 50.74 22.94 -21.55
N ARG A 230 50.04 22.95 -20.40
CA ARG A 230 50.72 23.04 -19.12
C ARG A 230 51.54 21.77 -19.04
N THR A 231 52.83 21.92 -19.35
CA THR A 231 53.85 20.90 -19.20
C THR A 231 53.71 20.37 -17.78
N LEU A 232 53.13 19.18 -17.66
CA LEU A 232 53.11 18.44 -16.41
C LEU A 232 54.57 18.09 -16.13
N LEU A 233 55.21 18.92 -15.31
CA LEU A 233 56.53 18.58 -14.78
C LEU A 233 56.34 17.28 -14.01
N PRO A 234 57.05 16.19 -14.38
CA PRO A 234 57.02 14.97 -13.59
C PRO A 234 57.50 15.33 -12.18
N VAL A 235 56.63 15.13 -11.20
CA VAL A 235 57.00 15.19 -9.79
C VAL A 235 57.92 14.01 -9.55
N ASP A 236 59.22 14.29 -9.49
CA ASP A 236 60.25 13.33 -9.15
C ASP A 236 60.13 12.99 -7.66
N THR A 237 59.58 11.81 -7.36
CA THR A 237 59.36 11.32 -5.99
C THR A 237 60.64 10.80 -5.33
N SER A 238 61.80 10.92 -5.99
CA SER A 238 63.07 10.40 -5.50
C SER A 238 63.82 11.32 -4.51
N THR A 239 63.43 12.59 -4.39
CA THR A 239 64.09 13.55 -3.48
C THR A 239 63.21 13.88 -2.27
N ASN A 240 63.23 13.01 -1.26
CA ASN A 240 62.76 13.30 0.11
C ASN A 240 63.65 14.37 0.79
N LEU A 241 63.71 15.59 0.26
CA LEU A 241 64.35 16.72 0.95
C LEU A 241 63.30 17.75 1.36
N MET A 242 62.81 17.61 2.59
CA MET A 242 62.28 18.74 3.33
C MET A 242 63.46 19.55 3.84
N SER A 243 63.68 20.75 3.27
CA SER A 243 64.54 21.76 3.89
C SER A 243 63.66 22.65 4.76
N THR A 244 63.99 22.69 6.05
CA THR A 244 63.43 23.58 7.09
C THR A 244 63.83 25.04 6.89
#